data_AF-A0A524BJ92-F1
#
_entry.id   AF-A0A524BJ92-F1
#
_cell.length_a   1.000
_cell.length_b   1.000
_cell.length_c   1.000
_cell.angle_alpha   90.00
_cell.angle_beta   90.00
_cell.angle_gamma   90.00
#
_symmetry.space_group_name_H-M   'P 1'
#
loop_
_entity.id
_entity.type
_entity.pdbx_description
1 polymer ?
#
loop_
_entity_poly.entity_id
_entity_poly.type
_entity_poly.pdbx_seq_one_letter_code
_entity_poly.pdbx_strand_id
1 'polypeptide(L)' 'PDLLEAAGIPAGAELTVRIVDDGTIMLSTHDAVRERIRRKMAPLKTGRSEVDDFLAERRAAALRENS' A
#
# COMPACT_ATOMS: atom_id res chain seq x y z
N PRO A 1 -12.77 -22.46 -15.75
CA PRO A 1 -11.43 -21.85 -15.55
C PRO A 1 -11.13 -21.88 -14.05
N ASP A 2 -9.92 -22.24 -13.65
CA ASP A 2 -9.56 -22.21 -12.23
C ASP A 2 -9.48 -20.75 -11.77
N LEU A 3 -10.34 -20.39 -10.81
CA LEU A 3 -10.46 -19.02 -10.31
C LEU A 3 -9.18 -18.58 -9.59
N LEU A 4 -8.41 -19.53 -9.04
CA LEU A 4 -7.16 -19.24 -8.34
C LEU A 4 -6.04 -18.96 -9.34
N GLU A 5 -5.94 -19.76 -10.40
CA GLU A 5 -4.95 -19.50 -11.46
C GLU A 5 -5.23 -18.16 -12.17
N ALA A 6 -6.52 -17.85 -12.44
CA ALA A 6 -6.92 -16.56 -13.00
C ALA A 6 -6.60 -15.37 -12.06
N ALA A 7 -6.54 -15.60 -10.75
CA ALA A 7 -6.12 -14.63 -9.74
C ALA A 7 -4.59 -14.58 -9.55
N GLY A 8 -3.81 -15.31 -10.37
CA GLY A 8 -2.35 -15.36 -10.29
C GLY A 8 -1.83 -16.22 -9.14
N ILE A 9 -2.65 -17.15 -8.62
CA ILE A 9 -2.30 -18.09 -7.55
C ILE A 9 -2.02 -19.45 -8.22
N PRO A 10 -0.74 -19.86 -8.33
CA PRO A 10 -0.42 -21.15 -8.92
C PRO A 10 -0.82 -22.30 -7.98
N ALA A 11 -1.11 -23.47 -8.56
CA ALA A 11 -1.40 -24.67 -7.80
C ALA A 11 -0.23 -25.02 -6.85
N GLY A 12 -0.57 -25.32 -5.58
CA GLY A 12 0.43 -25.62 -4.54
C GLY A 12 1.05 -24.40 -3.86
N ALA A 13 0.64 -23.18 -4.22
CA ALA A 13 1.08 -21.97 -3.51
C ALA A 13 0.52 -21.90 -2.10
N GLU A 14 1.36 -21.47 -1.15
CA GLU A 14 0.93 -21.23 0.22
C GLU A 14 0.14 -19.92 0.32
N LEU A 15 -1.06 -20.02 0.88
CA LEU A 15 -2.02 -18.91 0.96
C LEU A 15 -2.08 -18.34 2.37
N THR A 16 -1.95 -17.03 2.46
CA THR A 16 -2.29 -16.25 3.64
C THR A 16 -3.75 -15.85 3.55
N VAL A 17 -4.53 -16.21 4.57
CA VAL A 17 -5.94 -15.85 4.69
C VAL A 17 -6.07 -14.74 5.73
N ARG A 18 -6.75 -13.65 5.37
CA ARG A 18 -7.08 -12.56 6.29
C ARG A 18 -8.56 -12.23 6.21
N ILE A 19 -9.19 -12.07 7.38
CA ILE A 19 -10.52 -11.48 7.50
C ILE A 19 -10.33 -9.97 7.64
N VAL A 20 -11.02 -9.19 6.81
CA VAL A 20 -11.06 -7.72 6.89
C VAL A 20 -12.35 -7.25 7.57
N ASP A 21 -12.41 -5.98 7.99
CA ASP A 21 -13.39 -5.45 8.95
C ASP A 21 -14.87 -5.59 8.53
N ASP A 22 -15.14 -5.75 7.24
CA ASP A 22 -16.47 -5.98 6.67
C ASP A 22 -16.88 -7.46 6.61
N GLY A 23 -16.06 -8.36 7.16
CA GLY A 23 -16.25 -9.81 7.07
C GLY A 23 -15.78 -10.42 5.74
N THR A 24 -15.22 -9.62 4.83
CA THR A 24 -14.66 -10.13 3.58
C THR A 24 -13.39 -10.94 3.85
N ILE A 25 -13.27 -12.08 3.16
CA ILE A 25 -12.08 -12.93 3.22
C ILE A 25 -11.14 -12.55 2.08
N MET A 26 -9.96 -12.07 2.44
CA MET A 26 -8.89 -11.76 1.49
C MET A 26 -7.88 -12.91 1.47
N LEU A 27 -7.68 -13.49 0.28
CA LEU A 27 -6.66 -14.48 0.01
C LEU A 27 -5.45 -13.80 -0.64
N SER A 28 -4.24 -14.11 -0.18
CA SER A 28 -3.02 -13.57 -0.77
C SER A 28 -1.89 -14.59 -0.70
N THR A 29 -1.01 -14.62 -1.69
CA THR A 29 0.23 -15.39 -1.62
C THR A 29 1.27 -14.63 -0.79
N HIS A 30 2.25 -15.35 -0.23
CA HIS A 30 3.31 -14.73 0.55
C HIS A 30 4.10 -13.66 -0.25
N ASP A 31 4.39 -13.96 -1.52
CA ASP A 31 5.08 -13.02 -2.42
C ASP A 31 4.24 -11.77 -2.71
N ALA A 32 2.93 -11.92 -2.94
CA ALA A 32 2.04 -10.78 -3.14
C ALA A 32 1.99 -9.86 -1.91
N VAL A 33 1.97 -10.43 -0.70
CA VAL A 33 2.05 -9.66 0.54
C VAL A 33 3.39 -8.94 0.67
N ARG A 34 4.49 -9.63 0.40
CA ARG A 34 5.84 -9.07 0.46
C ARG A 34 6.03 -7.93 -0.53
N GLU A 35 5.55 -8.09 -1.76
CA GLU A 35 5.61 -7.06 -2.78
C GLU A 35 4.76 -5.84 -2.40
N ARG A 36 3.54 -6.07 -1.87
CA ARG A 36 2.68 -4.98 -1.36
C ARG A 36 3.37 -4.18 -0.26
N ILE A 37 3.99 -4.86 0.70
CA ILE A 37 4.77 -4.20 1.77
C ILE A 37 5.95 -3.43 1.17
N ARG A 38 6.70 -4.03 0.25
CA ARG A 38 7.82 -3.37 -0.42
C ARG A 38 7.38 -2.09 -1.14
N ARG A 39 6.27 -2.12 -1.89
CA ARG A 39 5.72 -0.94 -2.56
C ARG A 39 5.27 0.13 -1.56
N LYS A 40 4.60 -0.25 -0.47
CA LYS A 40 4.18 0.69 0.58
C LYS A 40 5.36 1.34 1.32
N MET A 41 6.45 0.59 1.49
CA MET A 41 7.65 1.05 2.18
C MET A 41 8.66 1.77 1.25
N ALA A 42 8.53 1.63 -0.07
CA ALA A 42 9.45 2.26 -1.02
C ALA A 42 9.43 3.80 -0.95
N PRO A 43 8.28 4.50 -0.84
CA PRO A 43 8.23 5.95 -0.63
C PRO A 43 8.90 6.39 0.68
N LEU A 44 8.75 5.59 1.75
CA LEU A 44 9.34 5.87 3.07
C LEU A 44 10.88 5.76 3.06
N LYS A 45 11.46 5.02 2.12
CA LYS A 45 12.92 4.88 1.98
C LYS A 45 13.58 6.02 1.20
N THR A 46 12.84 6.76 0.38
CA THR A 46 13.38 7.85 -0.46
C THR A 46 13.36 9.22 0.22
N GLY A 47 12.99 9.31 1.50
CA GLY A 47 13.11 10.54 2.29
C GLY A 47 12.14 11.67 1.90
N ARG A 48 11.13 11.41 1.07
CA ARG A 48 10.00 12.33 0.89
C ARG A 48 8.87 11.89 1.80
N SER A 49 8.79 12.55 2.95
CA SER A 49 7.65 12.46 3.84
C SER A 49 6.53 13.31 3.25
N GLU A 50 5.40 12.71 2.91
CA GLU A 50 4.19 13.45 2.48
C GLU A 50 3.76 14.50 3.52
N VAL A 51 4.15 14.30 4.79
CA VAL A 51 3.93 15.28 5.87
C VAL A 51 4.82 16.50 5.72
N ASP A 52 6.08 16.34 5.27
CA ASP A 52 6.98 17.48 5.04
C ASP A 52 6.53 18.30 3.83
N ASP A 53 6.06 17.65 2.76
CA ASP A 53 5.48 18.33 1.60
C ASP A 53 4.22 19.12 1.99
N PHE A 54 3.34 18.52 2.81
CA PHE A 54 2.15 19.19 3.33
C PHE A 54 2.47 20.37 4.26
N LEU A 55 3.49 20.25 5.11
CA LEU A 55 3.96 21.34 5.97
C LEU A 55 4.60 22.48 5.17
N ALA A 56 5.32 22.16 4.10
CA ALA A 56 5.91 23.14 3.19
C ALA A 56 4.83 23.94 2.45
N GLU A 57 3.79 23.28 1.94
CA GLU A 57 2.65 23.93 1.29
C GLU A 57 1.89 24.86 2.24
N ARG A 58 1.65 24.43 3.49
CA ARG A 58 1.01 25.25 4.53
C ARG A 58 1.82 26.51 4.85
N ARG A 59 3.14 26.41 4.95
CA ARG A 59 4.01 27.59 5.17
C ARG A 59 4.01 28.54 3.97
N ALA A 60 4.03 28.01 2.75
CA ALA A 60 3.98 28.81 1.53
C ALA A 60 2.62 29.51 1.31
N ALA A 61 1.53 28.93 1.81
CA ALA A 61 0.21 29.58 1.83
C ALA A 61 0.17 30.72 2.86
N ALA A 62 0.67 30.51 4.08
CA ALA A 62 0.68 31.52 5.14
C ALA A 62 1.50 32.78 4.79
N LEU A 63 2.58 32.64 4.01
CA LEU A 63 3.39 33.77 3.53
C LEU A 63 2.67 34.62 2.48
N ARG A 64 1.78 34.03 1.68
CA ARG A 64 0.99 34.75 0.67
C ARG A 64 -0.18 35.52 1.27
N GLU A 65 -0.74 35.04 2.38
CA GLU A 65 -1.84 35.69 3.10
C GLU A 65 -1.38 36.92 3.91
N ASN A 66 -0.07 37.05 4.15
CA ASN A 66 0.52 38.10 4.97
C ASN A 66 1.31 39.14 4.13
N SER A 67 1.11 39.14 2.80
CA SER A 67 1.63 40.14 1.84
C SER A 67 0.50 40.99 1.28
#